data_AF-A0A354XGC8-F1
#
_entry.id   AF-A0A354XGC8-F1
#
_cell.length_a   1.000
_cell.length_b   1.000
_cell.length_c   1.000
_cell.angle_alpha   90.00
_cell.angle_beta   90.00
_cell.angle_gamma   90.00
#
_symmetry.space_group_name_H-M   'P 1'
#
loop_
_entity.id
_entity.type
_entity.pdbx_description
1 polymer ?
#
loop_
_entity_poly.entity_id
_entity_poly.type
_entity_poly.pdbx_seq_one_letter_code
_entity_poly.pdbx_strand_id
1 'polypeptide(L)'
;GYAPLLARSRLVQVAQKAEKLGAILMMAAPFLFLLTRLPGGLAMIVVMAVISFGTAALVHLVTLPVEFDASFNRALPLLKEYVPPYDMPGARHVLTACAFTYVAASLASVMNLGRWLVILRR
;
A
#
# COMPACT_ATOMS: atom_id res chain seq x y z
N GLY A 1 -3.65 13.29 21.03
CA GLY A 1 -2.82 12.56 20.03
C GLY A 1 -3.42 12.74 18.65
N TYR A 2 -2.60 12.87 17.61
CA TYR A 2 -3.08 13.15 16.25
C TYR A 2 -3.83 11.94 15.66
N ALA A 3 -5.15 12.05 15.49
CA ALA A 3 -6.01 10.95 15.06
C ALA A 3 -5.58 10.30 13.72
N PRO A 4 -5.10 11.05 12.71
CA PRO A 4 -4.60 10.46 11.47
C PRO A 4 -3.31 9.63 11.64
N LEU A 5 -2.43 10.02 12.58
CA LEU A 5 -1.22 9.25 12.90
C LEU A 5 -1.56 7.93 13.62
N LEU A 6 -2.59 7.94 14.47
CA LEU A 6 -3.10 6.72 15.11
C LEU A 6 -3.77 5.79 14.09
N ALA A 7 -4.48 6.34 13.10
CA ALA A 7 -5.05 5.57 12.01
C ALA A 7 -3.95 4.94 11.13
N ARG A 8 -2.94 5.73 10.72
CA ARG A 8 -1.79 5.24 9.94
C ARG A 8 -1.02 4.13 10.66
N SER A 9 -0.68 4.33 11.93
CA SER A 9 0.06 3.33 12.71
C SER A 9 -0.71 2.02 12.86
N ARG A 10 -2.02 2.07 13.09
CA ARG A 10 -2.88 0.87 13.11
C ARG A 10 -2.94 0.19 11.75
N LEU A 11 -3.11 0.94 10.66
CA LEU A 11 -3.15 0.39 9.30
C LEU A 11 -1.83 -0.27 8.92
N VAL A 12 -0.69 0.35 9.25
CA VAL A 12 0.65 -0.22 9.00
C VAL A 12 0.86 -1.50 9.80
N GLN A 13 0.46 -1.55 11.07
CA GLN A 13 0.57 -2.77 11.88
C GLN A 13 -0.28 -3.93 11.33
N VAL A 14 -1.48 -3.63 10.82
CA VAL A 14 -2.35 -4.61 10.17
C VAL A 14 -1.75 -5.07 8.85
N ALA A 15 -1.24 -4.15 8.03
CA ALA A 15 -0.56 -4.44 6.77
C ALA A 15 0.64 -5.35 6.96
N GLN A 16 1.53 -5.03 7.91
CA GLN A 16 2.71 -5.85 8.20
C GLN A 16 2.35 -7.25 8.69
N LYS A 17 1.30 -7.40 9.49
CA LYS A 17 0.80 -8.73 9.91
C LYS A 17 0.26 -9.52 8.73
N ALA A 18 -0.50 -8.87 7.84
CA ALA A 18 -1.05 -9.51 6.64
C ALA A 18 0.06 -9.93 5.66
N GLU A 19 1.06 -9.07 5.45
CA GLU A 19 2.22 -9.33 4.58
C GLU A 19 3.09 -10.47 5.13
N LYS A 20 3.32 -10.49 6.45
CA LYS A 20 4.09 -11.57 7.10
C LYS A 20 3.37 -12.92 7.01
N LEU A 21 2.04 -12.93 7.16
CA LEU A 21 1.22 -14.12 6.92
C LEU A 21 1.27 -14.56 5.46
N GLY A 22 1.11 -13.62 4.51
CA GLY A 22 1.19 -13.88 3.07
C GLY A 22 2.54 -14.46 2.65
N ALA A 23 3.65 -13.92 3.18
CA ALA A 23 5.00 -14.40 2.91
C ALA A 23 5.23 -15.83 3.46
N ILE A 24 4.79 -16.12 4.69
CA ILE A 24 4.87 -17.46 5.28
C ILE A 24 4.07 -18.46 4.42
N LEU A 25 2.89 -18.07 3.95
CA LEU A 25 2.05 -18.90 3.10
C LEU A 25 2.64 -19.14 1.72
N MET A 26 3.23 -18.13 1.08
CA MET A 26 3.95 -18.30 -0.19
C MET A 26 5.19 -19.20 -0.04
N MET A 27 5.87 -19.14 1.11
CA MET A 27 7.03 -19.98 1.38
C MET A 27 6.61 -21.43 1.70
N ALA A 28 5.46 -21.63 2.34
CA ALA A 28 4.87 -22.94 2.62
C ALA A 28 4.16 -23.56 1.40
N ALA A 29 3.79 -22.75 0.41
CA ALA A 29 3.07 -23.15 -0.81
C ALA A 29 3.71 -24.34 -1.57
N PRO A 30 5.01 -24.32 -1.93
CA PRO A 30 5.64 -25.44 -2.64
C PRO A 30 5.69 -26.72 -1.79
N PHE A 31 5.87 -26.61 -0.47
CA PHE A 31 5.85 -27.76 0.44
C PHE A 31 4.43 -28.36 0.57
N LEU A 32 3.41 -27.51 0.70
CA LEU A 32 2.01 -27.95 0.73
C LEU A 32 1.59 -28.61 -0.58
N PHE A 33 2.03 -28.08 -1.73
CA PHE A 33 1.78 -28.67 -3.05
C PHE A 33 2.42 -30.07 -3.18
N LEU A 34 3.67 -30.22 -2.71
CA LEU A 34 4.39 -31.49 -2.75
C LEU A 34 3.78 -32.54 -1.81
N LEU A 35 3.31 -32.13 -0.63
CA LEU A 35 2.79 -33.02 0.41
C LEU A 35 1.36 -33.51 0.13
N THR A 36 0.52 -32.65 -0.45
CA THR A 36 -0.92 -32.93 -0.59
C THR A 36 -1.30 -33.58 -1.92
N ARG A 37 -0.47 -33.48 -2.97
CA ARG A 37 -0.73 -33.99 -4.35
C ARG A 37 -2.15 -33.71 -4.86
N LEU A 38 -2.80 -32.67 -4.34
CA LEU A 38 -4.16 -32.30 -4.67
C LEU A 38 -4.11 -31.35 -5.87
N PRO A 39 -4.86 -31.60 -6.96
CA PRO A 39 -4.91 -30.71 -8.11
C PRO A 39 -5.46 -29.31 -7.79
N GLY A 40 -5.98 -29.08 -6.57
CA GLY A 40 -6.44 -27.80 -6.06
C GLY A 40 -5.42 -26.96 -5.26
N GLY A 41 -4.20 -27.45 -5.02
CA GLY A 41 -3.19 -26.71 -4.23
C GLY A 41 -2.84 -25.33 -4.82
N LEU A 42 -2.89 -25.20 -6.15
CA LEU A 42 -2.65 -23.96 -6.87
C LEU A 42 -3.73 -22.90 -6.58
N ALA A 43 -5.00 -23.31 -6.46
CA ALA A 43 -6.10 -22.41 -6.13
C ALA A 43 -5.95 -21.82 -4.71
N MET A 44 -5.48 -22.61 -3.75
CA MET A 44 -5.25 -22.15 -2.37
C MET A 44 -4.10 -21.13 -2.29
N ILE A 45 -3.02 -21.36 -3.05
CA ILE A 45 -1.88 -20.44 -3.15
C ILE A 45 -2.31 -19.11 -3.75
N VAL A 46 -3.14 -19.15 -4.80
CA VAL A 46 -3.60 -17.92 -5.45
C VAL A 46 -4.61 -17.16 -4.58
N VAL A 47 -5.50 -17.84 -3.86
CA VAL A 47 -6.39 -17.17 -2.88
C VAL A 47 -5.57 -16.45 -1.81
N MET A 48 -4.53 -17.09 -1.28
CA MET A 48 -3.64 -16.48 -0.28
C MET A 48 -2.85 -15.29 -0.85
N ALA A 49 -2.37 -15.39 -2.09
CA ALA A 49 -1.71 -14.28 -2.78
C ALA A 49 -2.69 -13.11 -2.97
N VAL A 50 -3.91 -13.37 -3.44
CA VAL A 50 -4.95 -12.34 -3.64
C VAL A 50 -5.32 -11.64 -2.33
N ILE A 51 -5.42 -12.36 -1.21
CA ILE A 51 -5.69 -11.76 0.10
C ILE A 51 -4.51 -10.88 0.57
N SER A 52 -3.27 -11.37 0.41
CA SER A 52 -2.06 -10.63 0.80
C SER A 52 -1.86 -9.36 -0.03
N PHE A 53 -2.08 -9.41 -1.34
CA PHE A 53 -1.99 -8.23 -2.20
C PHE A 53 -3.22 -7.32 -2.07
N GLY A 54 -4.40 -7.90 -1.78
CA GLY A 54 -5.67 -7.20 -1.56
C GLY A 54 -5.58 -6.26 -0.38
N THR A 55 -5.02 -6.75 0.72
CA THR A 55 -4.78 -5.98 1.94
C THR A 55 -3.75 -4.86 1.72
N ALA A 56 -2.65 -5.11 0.99
CA ALA A 56 -1.67 -4.07 0.67
C ALA A 56 -2.25 -2.94 -0.18
N ALA A 57 -3.01 -3.26 -1.25
CA ALA A 57 -3.62 -2.23 -2.09
C ALA A 57 -4.72 -1.45 -1.35
N LEU A 58 -5.53 -2.12 -0.53
CA LEU A 58 -6.52 -1.45 0.33
C LEU A 58 -5.84 -0.50 1.31
N VAL A 59 -4.74 -0.90 1.93
CA VAL A 59 -3.99 -0.04 2.85
C VAL A 59 -3.46 1.19 2.12
N HIS A 60 -2.82 1.03 0.96
CA HIS A 60 -2.32 2.15 0.17
C HIS A 60 -3.44 3.12 -0.22
N LEU A 61 -4.56 2.60 -0.71
CA LEU A 61 -5.70 3.40 -1.16
C LEU A 61 -6.41 4.13 0.00
N VAL A 62 -6.53 3.49 1.17
CA VAL A 62 -7.10 4.09 2.38
C VAL A 62 -6.17 5.14 3.00
N THR A 63 -4.85 4.95 2.92
CA THR A 63 -3.88 5.92 3.47
C THR A 63 -3.67 7.15 2.58
N LEU A 64 -4.00 7.06 1.29
CA LEU A 64 -3.85 8.14 0.32
C LEU A 64 -4.42 9.50 0.78
N PRO A 65 -5.68 9.62 1.24
CA PRO A 65 -6.23 10.91 1.70
C PRO A 65 -5.46 11.50 2.89
N VAL A 66 -4.89 10.66 3.76
CA VAL A 66 -4.10 11.11 4.92
C VAL A 66 -2.74 11.68 4.48
N GLU A 67 -2.11 11.08 3.47
CA GLU A 67 -0.83 11.56 2.92
C GLU A 67 -1.01 12.87 2.13
N PHE A 68 -2.14 13.05 1.44
CA PHE A 68 -2.50 14.33 0.80
C PHE A 68 -2.77 15.43 1.83
N ASP A 69 -3.51 15.12 2.90
CA ASP A 69 -3.77 16.06 4.00
C ASP A 69 -2.46 16.52 4.67
N ALA A 70 -1.54 15.58 4.92
CA ALA A 70 -0.21 15.89 5.45
C ALA A 70 0.59 16.83 4.53
N SER A 71 0.55 16.59 3.22
CA SER A 71 1.34 17.33 2.23
C SER A 71 0.79 18.75 1.96
N PHE A 72 -0.53 18.92 1.90
CA PHE A 72 -1.12 20.20 1.48
C PHE A 72 -1.80 20.99 2.61
N ASN A 73 -2.55 20.34 3.50
CA ASN A 73 -3.24 21.04 4.58
C ASN A 73 -2.33 21.32 5.78
N ARG A 74 -1.17 20.65 5.86
CA ARG A 74 -0.24 20.78 6.99
C ARG A 74 1.12 21.34 6.61
N ALA A 75 1.79 20.75 5.63
CA ALA A 75 3.14 21.19 5.29
C ALA A 75 3.16 22.59 4.66
N LEU A 76 2.19 22.94 3.79
CA LEU A 76 2.14 24.27 3.17
C LEU A 76 1.93 25.42 4.16
N PRO A 77 0.98 25.35 5.13
CA PRO A 77 0.87 26.38 6.17
C PRO A 77 2.14 26.51 7.01
N LEU A 78 2.77 25.38 7.38
CA LEU A 78 4.01 25.39 8.13
C LEU A 78 5.13 26.06 7.33
N LEU A 79 5.28 25.72 6.05
CA LEU A 79 6.33 26.30 5.21
C LEU A 79 6.19 27.81 5.00
N LYS A 80 4.97 28.38 5.10
CA LYS A 80 4.78 29.84 5.04
C LYS A 80 5.54 30.59 6.13
N GLU A 81 5.83 29.96 7.25
CA GLU A 81 6.53 30.57 8.39
C GLU A 81 8.06 30.48 8.27
N TYR A 82 8.58 29.54 7.48
CA TYR A 82 10.02 29.23 7.40
C TYR A 82 10.64 29.47 6.02
N VAL A 83 9.82 29.57 4.97
CA VAL A 83 10.27 29.68 3.58
C VAL A 83 9.90 31.05 3.01
N PRO A 84 10.84 31.75 2.36
CA PRO A 84 10.56 33.03 1.72
C PRO A 84 9.46 32.92 0.66
N PRO A 85 8.67 33.99 0.41
CA PRO A 85 7.59 33.96 -0.57
C PRO A 85 8.03 33.57 -1.99
N TYR A 86 9.28 33.87 -2.36
CA TYR A 86 9.84 33.55 -3.67
C TYR A 86 10.12 32.05 -3.86
N ASP A 87 10.37 31.30 -2.79
CA ASP A 87 10.64 29.85 -2.82
C ASP A 87 9.38 28.99 -2.66
N MET A 88 8.25 29.61 -2.28
CA MET A 88 6.98 28.92 -2.08
C MET A 88 6.43 28.17 -3.31
N PRO A 89 6.58 28.68 -4.56
CA PRO A 89 6.23 27.91 -5.75
C PRO A 89 7.02 26.61 -5.86
N GLY A 90 8.32 26.64 -5.54
CA GLY A 90 9.20 25.46 -5.54
C GLY A 90 8.81 24.46 -4.46
N ALA A 91 8.56 24.94 -3.24
CA ALA A 91 8.05 24.12 -2.14
C ALA A 91 6.73 23.41 -2.51
N ARG A 92 5.78 24.12 -3.10
CA ARG A 92 4.51 23.54 -3.56
C ARG A 92 4.73 22.49 -4.64
N HIS A 93 5.67 22.72 -5.57
CA HIS A 93 6.00 21.75 -6.62
C HIS A 93 6.55 20.45 -6.04
N VAL A 94 7.51 20.53 -5.11
CA VAL A 94 8.08 19.37 -4.42
C VAL A 94 7.03 18.61 -3.61
N LEU A 95 6.21 19.30 -2.82
CA LEU A 95 5.12 18.67 -2.06
C LEU A 95 4.10 17.97 -2.98
N THR A 96 3.85 18.55 -4.15
CA THR A 96 2.97 17.93 -5.17
C THR A 96 3.59 16.66 -5.75
N ALA A 97 4.90 16.66 -6.06
CA ALA A 97 5.60 15.48 -6.54
C ALA A 97 5.63 14.36 -5.47
N CYS A 98 5.84 14.72 -4.19
CA CYS A 98 5.76 13.79 -3.08
C CYS A 98 4.36 13.15 -2.97
N ALA A 99 3.29 13.96 -3.04
CA ALA A 99 1.93 13.45 -3.01
C ALA A 99 1.65 12.47 -4.17
N PHE A 100 2.13 12.77 -5.39
CA PHE A 100 2.00 11.87 -6.54
C PHE A 100 2.78 10.56 -6.39
N THR A 101 3.85 10.52 -5.60
CA THR A 101 4.59 9.28 -5.32
C THR A 101 3.70 8.27 -4.59
N TYR A 102 2.85 8.72 -3.67
CA TYR A 102 1.87 7.87 -3.00
C TYR A 102 0.75 7.41 -3.94
N VAL A 103 0.32 8.27 -4.87
CA VAL A 103 -0.65 7.90 -5.92
C VAL A 103 -0.07 6.81 -6.81
N ALA A 104 1.16 6.97 -7.27
CA ALA A 104 1.85 5.98 -8.09
C ALA A 104 1.98 4.63 -7.37
N ALA A 105 2.36 4.63 -6.08
CA ALA A 105 2.45 3.41 -5.28
C ALA A 105 1.09 2.72 -5.11
N SER A 106 0.02 3.49 -4.91
CA SER A 106 -1.35 2.98 -4.80
C SER A 106 -1.82 2.38 -6.11
N LEU A 107 -1.57 3.05 -7.23
CA LEU A 107 -1.91 2.57 -8.57
C LEU A 107 -1.13 1.29 -8.91
N ALA A 108 0.17 1.24 -8.62
CA ALA A 108 0.99 0.04 -8.82
C ALA A 108 0.45 -1.15 -8.02
N SER A 109 -0.01 -0.93 -6.79
CA SER A 109 -0.63 -1.96 -5.96
C SER A 109 -1.93 -2.50 -6.58
N VAL A 110 -2.78 -1.61 -7.09
CA VAL A 110 -4.03 -1.99 -7.79
C VAL A 110 -3.73 -2.75 -9.09
N MET A 111 -2.74 -2.31 -9.88
CA MET A 111 -2.34 -3.01 -11.11
C MET A 111 -1.77 -4.40 -10.80
N ASN A 112 -1.00 -4.55 -9.72
CA ASN A 112 -0.48 -5.84 -9.31
C ASN A 112 -1.61 -6.81 -8.95
N LEU A 113 -2.62 -6.34 -8.21
CA LEU A 113 -3.85 -7.09 -7.96
C LEU A 113 -4.56 -7.52 -9.25
N GLY A 114 -4.73 -6.59 -10.19
CA GLY A 114 -5.34 -6.87 -11.49
C GLY A 114 -4.59 -7.96 -12.28
N ARG A 115 -3.25 -7.92 -12.27
CA ARG A 115 -2.41 -8.94 -12.91
C ARG A 115 -2.68 -10.33 -12.34
N TRP A 116 -2.76 -10.47 -11.02
CA TRP A 116 -3.04 -11.75 -10.38
C TRP A 116 -4.46 -12.27 -10.64
N LEU A 117 -5.46 -11.39 -10.68
CA LEU A 117 -6.83 -11.78 -11.07
C LEU A 117 -6.90 -12.36 -12.48
N VAL A 118 -6.10 -11.82 -13.42
CA VAL A 118 -6.00 -12.34 -14.78
C VAL A 118 -5.31 -13.70 -14.81
N ILE A 119 -4.24 -13.89 -14.04
CA ILE A 119 -3.55 -15.19 -13.93
C ILE A 119 -4.48 -16.26 -13.35
N LEU A 120 -5.28 -15.92 -12.34
CA LEU A 120 -6.23 -16.84 -11.70
C LEU A 120 -7.38 -17.26 -12.63
N ARG A 121 -7.71 -16.44 -13.63
CA ARG A 121 -8.75 -16.74 -14.63
C ARG A 121 -8.28 -17.65 -15.77
N ARG A 122 -7.00 -17.97 -15.85
CA ARG A 122 -6.42 -18.91 -16.83
C ARG A 122 -6.18 -20.27 -16.18
#